data_AF-W9TPR6-F1
#
_entry.id   AF-W9TPR6-F1
#
_cell.length_a   1.000
_cell.length_b   1.000
_cell.length_c   1.000
_cell.angle_alpha   90.00
_cell.angle_beta   90.00
_cell.angle_gamma   90.00
#
_symmetry.space_group_name_H-M   'P 1'
#
loop_
_entity.id
_entity.type
_entity.pdbx_description
1 polymer ?
#
loop_
_entity_poly.entity_id
_entity_poly.type
_entity_poly.pdbx_seq_one_letter_code
_entity_poly.pdbx_strand_id
1 'polypeptide(L)'
;MDKISLSDKKLLQGKEKLTTTSLSLRNLEKVFVIDETRIVAEYSPLGTGQNKEATTELSLLRTLLTGVDDSEVASIKKDLASKSTLKQKISTVEYLLERLYPAGKVLLETEIDELEENLEAQETLLELRERELNALISESDHLLNFKQSISINLSAAVESLAENQGLMDRLVALQGKYRSDAERLLGISEASGLLELYEEVLCPTCGSKVLHDHLENSPTDILPAVEAESAKIYFHLNELSVALADLGNTISAEQISINSLKDILFNIEQKLSMSFTDVLDSVNGIRDNCNELKRKILALRHKASSFDELAHELDLLKGKLDEKQDDYAIPDFESELKQLSAAVENVLARWDFPNHKSTEFDTKKRDLVIAGKRRPHFGKGYRAIGFSSFVIGLMQQLAPLGRHPGFVVLDSPLTTYKQADQDRGEEQSEADKIAGDMVYSFYSDVAENYKDRQIIIFDNQEPDVSLIPSVTYYHFSKNRNMGRFGFFPPVDGKDYSQAKREPR
;
A
#
# COMPACT_ATOMS: atom_id res chain seq x y z
N MET A 1 39.60 21.12 26.12
CA MET A 1 39.86 20.04 25.16
C MET A 1 40.64 20.56 23.95
N ASP A 2 40.35 21.76 23.47
CA ASP A 2 41.00 22.39 22.31
C ASP A 2 42.53 22.51 22.47
N LYS A 3 43.00 22.88 23.67
CA LYS A 3 44.44 22.98 23.98
C LYS A 3 45.22 21.67 23.86
N ILE A 4 44.53 20.52 23.86
CA ILE A 4 45.14 19.19 23.75
C ILE A 4 44.69 18.46 22.47
N SER A 5 44.26 19.18 21.43
CA SER A 5 43.92 18.62 20.11
C SER A 5 42.89 17.46 20.13
N LEU A 6 42.04 17.43 21.16
CA LEU A 6 41.06 16.37 21.41
C LEU A 6 39.61 16.93 21.50
N SER A 7 39.37 18.12 20.95
CA SER A 7 38.03 18.72 20.86
C SER A 7 37.13 17.92 19.92
N ASP A 8 35.85 17.83 20.27
CA ASP A 8 34.78 17.21 19.48
C ASP A 8 34.96 15.73 19.09
N LYS A 9 35.95 15.05 19.68
CA LYS A 9 36.20 13.63 19.45
C LYS A 9 35.10 12.78 20.08
N LYS A 10 34.68 11.73 19.37
CA LYS A 10 33.67 10.76 19.82
C LYS A 10 34.26 9.39 20.15
N LEU A 11 33.82 8.81 21.24
CA LEU A 11 34.21 7.48 21.70
C LEU A 11 33.09 6.47 21.44
N LEU A 12 33.44 5.27 20.99
CA LEU A 12 32.50 4.17 20.85
C LEU A 12 32.04 3.67 22.23
N GLN A 13 30.73 3.73 22.48
CA GLN A 13 30.10 3.25 23.70
C GLN A 13 29.61 1.81 23.61
N GLY A 14 29.02 1.45 22.47
CA GLY A 14 28.39 0.15 22.30
C GLY A 14 28.54 -0.34 20.87
N LYS A 15 29.18 -1.50 20.72
CA LYS A 15 29.39 -2.15 19.42
C LYS A 15 28.06 -2.56 18.78
N GLU A 16 27.18 -3.22 19.53
CA GLU A 16 25.90 -3.74 19.03
C GLU A 16 24.91 -2.64 18.62
N LYS A 17 24.83 -1.55 19.40
CA LYS A 17 23.87 -0.46 19.18
C LYS A 17 24.46 0.71 18.37
N LEU A 18 25.74 0.60 17.99
CA LEU A 18 26.52 1.63 17.31
C LEU A 18 26.32 3.00 17.97
N THR A 19 26.50 3.05 19.29
CA THR A 19 26.32 4.28 20.08
C THR A 19 27.68 4.89 20.39
N THR A 20 27.76 6.22 20.30
CA THR A 20 28.96 6.99 20.63
C THR A 20 28.69 7.98 21.76
N THR A 21 29.74 8.36 22.49
CA THR A 21 29.72 9.43 23.51
C THR A 21 30.77 10.46 23.17
N SER A 22 30.60 11.71 23.61
CA SER A 22 31.64 12.72 23.45
C SER A 22 32.78 12.51 24.45
N LEU A 23 34.03 12.64 23.97
CA LEU A 23 35.21 12.67 24.83
C LEU A 23 35.16 13.91 25.75
N SER A 24 35.25 13.68 27.05
CA SER A 24 35.19 14.73 28.07
C SER A 24 36.42 14.74 28.98
N LEU A 25 36.62 15.84 29.69
CA LEU A 25 37.68 15.94 30.69
C LEU A 25 37.56 14.85 31.78
N ARG A 26 36.34 14.44 32.13
CA ARG A 26 36.09 13.36 33.10
C ARG A 26 36.62 12.01 32.63
N ASN A 27 36.67 11.77 31.32
CA ASN A 27 37.30 10.56 30.77
C ASN A 27 38.84 10.62 30.94
N LEU A 28 39.42 11.80 30.75
CA LEU A 28 40.87 12.04 30.88
C LEU A 28 41.34 12.06 32.33
N GLU A 29 40.54 12.64 33.23
CA GLU A 29 40.77 12.65 34.68
C GLU A 29 41.04 11.24 35.20
N LYS A 30 40.25 10.26 34.74
CA LYS A 30 40.46 8.86 35.07
C LYS A 30 41.87 8.39 34.70
N VAL A 31 42.50 8.87 33.64
CA VAL A 31 43.80 8.30 33.21
C VAL A 31 44.99 9.11 33.74
N PHE A 32 44.80 10.39 34.05
CA PHE A 32 45.90 11.30 34.43
C PHE A 32 45.94 11.65 35.92
N VAL A 33 44.85 11.43 36.66
CA VAL A 33 44.74 11.72 38.10
C VAL A 33 44.34 10.44 38.83
N ILE A 34 45.26 9.86 39.57
CA ILE A 34 45.11 8.54 40.19
C ILE A 34 45.17 8.66 41.71
N ASP A 35 44.09 8.24 42.37
CA ASP A 35 44.00 8.15 43.83
C ASP A 35 44.64 6.86 44.39
N GLU A 36 44.86 6.81 45.71
CA GLU A 36 45.45 5.66 46.40
C GLU A 36 44.69 4.35 46.16
N THR A 37 43.35 4.39 46.06
CA THR A 37 42.54 3.18 45.89
C THR A 37 42.72 2.57 44.50
N ARG A 38 42.91 3.43 43.51
CA ARG A 38 43.00 3.04 42.11
C ARG A 38 44.42 2.66 41.70
N ILE A 39 45.44 3.34 42.23
CA ILE A 39 46.83 3.03 41.86
C ILE A 39 47.18 1.57 42.15
N VAL A 40 46.62 1.00 43.23
CA VAL A 40 46.80 -0.40 43.63
C VAL A 40 45.79 -1.38 43.03
N ALA A 41 44.84 -0.90 42.22
CA ALA A 41 43.69 -1.70 41.80
C ALA A 41 44.05 -2.89 40.90
N GLU A 42 43.21 -3.93 40.92
CA GLU A 42 43.33 -5.11 40.05
C GLU A 42 42.74 -4.90 38.66
N TYR A 43 41.88 -3.89 38.50
CA TYR A 43 41.34 -3.53 37.19
C TYR A 43 42.31 -2.64 36.41
N SER A 44 42.09 -2.55 35.10
CA SER A 44 42.95 -1.83 34.16
C SER A 44 43.21 -0.38 34.56
N PRO A 45 44.40 0.17 34.25
CA PRO A 45 44.66 1.60 34.34
C PRO A 45 43.66 2.49 33.59
N LEU A 46 43.06 2.00 32.50
CA LEU A 46 42.02 2.71 31.75
C LEU A 46 40.68 2.79 32.51
N GLY A 47 40.39 1.82 33.38
CA GLY A 47 39.14 1.73 34.13
C GLY A 47 38.71 0.30 34.44
N THR A 48 37.52 0.16 35.04
CA THR A 48 37.01 -1.14 35.51
C THR A 48 36.50 -2.02 34.36
N GLY A 49 36.11 -1.42 33.24
CA GLY A 49 35.44 -2.04 32.10
C GLY A 49 34.09 -2.67 32.40
N GLN A 50 33.53 -2.44 33.59
CA GLN A 50 32.20 -2.91 33.97
C GLN A 50 31.11 -2.09 33.25
N ASN A 51 29.86 -2.56 33.24
CA ASN A 51 28.71 -1.83 32.68
C ASN A 51 28.89 -1.35 31.22
N LYS A 52 29.58 -2.14 30.40
CA LYS A 52 29.90 -1.82 28.99
C LYS A 52 30.95 -0.70 28.80
N GLU A 53 31.62 -0.25 29.86
CA GLU A 53 32.70 0.75 29.76
C GLU A 53 33.96 0.22 29.04
N ALA A 54 34.15 -1.10 28.96
CA ALA A 54 35.32 -1.69 28.29
C ALA A 54 35.49 -1.22 26.83
N THR A 55 34.38 -1.01 26.11
CA THR A 55 34.42 -0.49 24.74
C THR A 55 34.84 0.98 24.71
N THR A 56 34.28 1.80 25.61
CA THR A 56 34.65 3.22 25.74
C THR A 56 36.09 3.41 26.19
N GLU A 57 36.60 2.56 27.07
CA GLU A 57 37.98 2.62 27.58
C GLU A 57 38.99 2.32 26.46
N LEU A 58 38.72 1.28 25.66
CA LEU A 58 39.59 0.92 24.54
C LEU A 58 39.53 1.97 23.42
N SER A 59 38.33 2.48 23.13
CA SER A 59 38.12 3.61 22.21
C SER A 59 38.83 4.88 22.71
N LEU A 60 38.81 5.16 24.01
CA LEU A 60 39.54 6.26 24.62
C LEU A 60 41.03 6.10 24.38
N LEU A 61 41.60 4.93 24.67
CA LEU A 61 43.02 4.67 24.44
C LEU A 61 43.40 4.84 22.96
N ARG A 62 42.60 4.27 22.03
CA ARG A 62 42.81 4.45 20.59
C ARG A 62 42.78 5.92 20.19
N THR A 63 41.79 6.67 20.67
CA THR A 63 41.62 8.09 20.35
C THR A 63 42.78 8.92 20.87
N LEU A 64 43.27 8.62 22.07
CA LEU A 64 44.45 9.27 22.65
C LEU A 64 45.70 9.00 21.80
N LEU A 65 45.97 7.73 21.50
CA LEU A 65 47.19 7.32 20.80
C LEU A 65 47.20 7.71 19.31
N THR A 66 46.09 7.51 18.60
CA THR A 66 45.99 7.74 17.14
C THR A 66 45.51 9.16 16.80
N GLY A 67 44.66 9.76 17.64
CA GLY A 67 43.95 11.02 17.37
C GLY A 67 42.71 10.86 16.49
N VAL A 68 42.42 9.64 16.03
CA VAL A 68 41.23 9.30 15.23
C VAL A 68 40.14 8.81 16.18
N ASP A 69 38.95 9.35 16.03
CA ASP A 69 37.80 9.04 16.87
C ASP A 69 36.83 8.06 16.17
N ASP A 70 35.71 7.74 16.79
CA ASP A 70 34.69 6.81 16.27
C ASP A 70 33.50 7.56 15.64
N SER A 71 33.74 8.72 15.01
CA SER A 71 32.67 9.56 14.43
C SER A 71 31.95 8.88 13.25
N GLU A 72 32.62 8.01 12.49
CA GLU A 72 32.05 7.23 11.37
C GLU A 72 30.95 6.25 11.78
N VAL A 73 30.85 5.91 13.07
CA VAL A 73 29.79 5.03 13.60
C VAL A 73 28.40 5.61 13.33
N ALA A 74 28.28 6.94 13.30
CA ALA A 74 27.00 7.61 13.06
C ALA A 74 26.47 7.40 11.63
N SER A 75 27.33 7.39 10.61
CA SER A 75 26.93 7.10 9.23
C SER A 75 26.53 5.63 9.08
N ILE A 76 27.33 4.71 9.61
CA ILE A 76 27.04 3.26 9.56
C ILE A 76 25.68 2.94 10.21
N LYS A 77 25.37 3.57 11.35
CA LYS A 77 24.06 3.41 12.01
C LYS A 77 22.90 3.90 11.16
N LYS A 78 23.08 5.01 10.44
CA LYS A 78 22.06 5.57 9.54
C LYS A 78 21.81 4.64 8.36
N ASP A 79 22.85 4.05 7.80
CA ASP A 79 22.78 3.11 6.68
C ASP A 79 22.14 1.78 7.09
N LEU A 80 22.41 1.29 8.31
CA LEU A 80 21.71 0.12 8.86
C LEU A 80 20.22 0.38 9.07
N ALA A 81 19.84 1.57 9.54
CA ALA A 81 18.45 1.93 9.74
C ALA A 81 17.68 2.03 8.40
N SER A 82 18.30 2.60 7.36
CA SER A 82 17.69 2.67 6.02
C SER A 82 17.54 1.27 5.40
N LYS A 83 18.55 0.40 5.53
CA LYS A 83 18.47 -1.02 5.09
C LYS A 83 17.43 -1.82 5.86
N SER A 84 17.30 -1.63 7.17
CA SER A 84 16.24 -2.26 7.97
C SER A 84 14.84 -1.84 7.50
N THR A 85 14.66 -0.57 7.16
CA THR A 85 13.39 -0.05 6.60
C THR A 85 13.10 -0.66 5.22
N LEU A 86 14.13 -0.81 4.38
CA LEU A 86 14.05 -1.50 3.09
C LEU A 86 13.62 -2.97 3.26
N LYS A 87 14.23 -3.72 4.21
CA LYS A 87 13.83 -5.10 4.52
C LYS A 87 12.36 -5.21 4.91
N GLN A 88 11.87 -4.30 5.76
CA GLN A 88 10.46 -4.27 6.15
C GLN A 88 9.53 -4.01 4.95
N LYS A 89 9.91 -3.09 4.06
CA LYS A 89 9.15 -2.84 2.82
C LYS A 89 9.11 -4.07 1.93
N ILE A 90 10.25 -4.73 1.71
CA ILE A 90 10.33 -5.98 0.94
C ILE A 90 9.39 -7.03 1.53
N SER A 91 9.47 -7.29 2.84
CA SER A 91 8.59 -8.28 3.50
C SER A 91 7.11 -7.91 3.41
N THR A 92 6.78 -6.61 3.37
CA THR A 92 5.40 -6.16 3.22
C THR A 92 4.89 -6.44 1.81
N VAL A 93 5.68 -6.14 0.79
CA VAL A 93 5.32 -6.42 -0.62
C VAL A 93 5.23 -7.93 -0.86
N GLU A 94 6.16 -8.72 -0.33
CA GLU A 94 6.11 -10.19 -0.38
C GLU A 94 4.81 -10.73 0.25
N TYR A 95 4.44 -10.23 1.44
CA TYR A 95 3.19 -10.59 2.09
C TYR A 95 1.95 -10.19 1.28
N LEU A 96 1.95 -9.01 0.66
CA LEU A 96 0.84 -8.56 -0.19
C LEU A 96 0.69 -9.44 -1.44
N LEU A 97 1.80 -9.82 -2.07
CA LEU A 97 1.80 -10.74 -3.21
C LEU A 97 1.22 -12.10 -2.81
N GLU A 98 1.67 -12.68 -1.69
CA GLU A 98 1.17 -13.97 -1.22
C GLU A 98 -0.32 -13.92 -0.82
N ARG A 99 -0.77 -12.83 -0.19
CA ARG A 99 -2.15 -12.69 0.27
C ARG A 99 -3.13 -12.40 -0.87
N LEU A 100 -2.77 -11.52 -1.80
CA LEU A 100 -3.67 -11.09 -2.88
C LEU A 100 -3.62 -12.05 -4.07
N TYR A 101 -2.49 -12.72 -4.29
CA TYR A 101 -2.24 -13.58 -5.45
C TYR A 101 -1.60 -14.92 -5.04
N PRO A 102 -2.28 -15.74 -4.20
CA PRO A 102 -1.70 -16.96 -3.64
C PRO A 102 -1.35 -18.02 -4.70
N ALA A 103 -2.05 -18.04 -5.82
CA ALA A 103 -1.80 -18.96 -6.94
C ALA A 103 -0.76 -18.43 -7.94
N GLY A 104 -0.29 -17.20 -7.78
CA GLY A 104 0.64 -16.53 -8.69
C GLY A 104 0.03 -16.11 -10.02
N LYS A 105 0.87 -15.49 -10.87
CA LYS A 105 0.48 -14.94 -12.18
C LYS A 105 0.04 -16.00 -13.18
N VAL A 106 0.74 -17.14 -13.22
CA VAL A 106 0.49 -18.20 -14.21
C VAL A 106 -0.96 -18.68 -14.17
N LEU A 107 -1.53 -18.87 -12.98
CA LEU A 107 -2.91 -19.32 -12.84
C LEU A 107 -3.93 -18.28 -13.33
N LEU A 108 -3.64 -16.99 -13.14
CA LEU A 108 -4.49 -15.89 -13.63
C LEU A 108 -4.47 -15.85 -15.16
N GLU A 109 -3.31 -16.02 -15.78
CA GLU A 109 -3.17 -16.05 -17.24
C GLU A 109 -3.89 -17.26 -17.84
N THR A 110 -3.76 -18.45 -17.23
CA THR A 110 -4.50 -19.63 -17.69
C THR A 110 -6.03 -19.45 -17.58
N GLU A 111 -6.52 -18.83 -16.51
CA GLU A 111 -7.96 -18.56 -16.35
C GLU A 111 -8.45 -17.52 -17.37
N ILE A 112 -7.63 -16.53 -17.73
CA ILE A 112 -7.91 -15.58 -18.81
C ILE A 112 -8.04 -16.31 -20.14
N ASP A 113 -7.07 -17.17 -20.48
CA ASP A 113 -7.05 -17.91 -21.75
C ASP A 113 -8.30 -18.82 -21.89
N GLU A 114 -8.66 -19.56 -20.84
CA GLU A 114 -9.86 -20.41 -20.82
C GLU A 114 -11.16 -19.61 -21.01
N LEU A 115 -11.26 -18.43 -20.38
CA LEU A 115 -12.42 -17.56 -20.52
C LEU A 115 -12.50 -16.89 -21.89
N GLU A 116 -11.35 -16.57 -22.50
CA GLU A 116 -11.27 -16.03 -23.86
C GLU A 116 -11.73 -17.07 -24.89
N GLU A 117 -11.30 -18.33 -24.77
CA GLU A 117 -11.78 -19.42 -25.63
C GLU A 117 -13.30 -19.62 -25.50
N ASN A 118 -13.84 -19.57 -24.28
CA ASN A 118 -15.28 -19.65 -24.04
C ASN A 118 -16.02 -18.43 -24.63
N LEU A 119 -15.44 -17.22 -24.51
CA LEU A 119 -16.03 -16.02 -25.10
C LEU A 119 -16.12 -16.13 -26.62
N GLU A 120 -15.05 -16.60 -27.29
CA GLU A 120 -15.07 -16.82 -28.75
C GLU A 120 -16.15 -17.82 -29.16
N ALA A 121 -16.32 -18.92 -28.41
CA ALA A 121 -17.38 -19.90 -28.66
C ALA A 121 -18.79 -19.30 -28.47
N GLN A 122 -18.99 -18.42 -27.48
CA GLN A 122 -20.29 -17.76 -27.28
C GLN A 122 -20.57 -16.67 -28.33
N GLU A 123 -19.54 -15.93 -28.77
CA GLU A 123 -19.67 -14.91 -29.81
C GLU A 123 -20.04 -15.55 -31.16
N THR A 124 -19.41 -16.67 -31.53
CA THR A 124 -19.79 -17.42 -32.74
C THR A 124 -21.21 -17.97 -32.68
N LEU A 125 -21.66 -18.44 -31.50
CA LEU A 125 -23.05 -18.85 -31.28
C LEU A 125 -24.02 -17.66 -31.38
N LEU A 126 -23.66 -16.51 -30.83
CA LEU A 126 -24.44 -15.28 -30.90
C LEU A 126 -24.65 -14.85 -32.36
N GLU A 127 -23.58 -14.84 -33.17
CA GLU A 127 -23.64 -14.51 -34.59
C GLU A 127 -24.56 -15.46 -35.38
N LEU A 128 -24.60 -16.74 -35.01
CA LEU A 128 -25.54 -17.70 -35.61
C LEU A 128 -26.99 -17.36 -35.26
N ARG A 129 -27.27 -17.10 -33.98
CA ARG A 129 -28.63 -16.78 -33.51
C ARG A 129 -29.12 -15.41 -33.99
N GLU A 130 -28.25 -14.42 -34.09
CA GLU A 130 -28.57 -13.12 -34.68
C GLU A 130 -28.92 -13.26 -36.17
N ARG A 131 -28.24 -14.15 -36.92
CA ARG A 131 -28.62 -14.47 -38.31
C ARG A 131 -29.99 -15.13 -38.40
N GLU A 132 -30.30 -16.09 -37.52
CA GLU A 132 -31.62 -16.71 -37.46
C GLU A 132 -32.72 -15.69 -37.13
N LEU A 133 -32.47 -14.80 -36.15
CA LEU A 133 -33.39 -13.71 -35.80
C LEU A 133 -33.64 -12.77 -36.98
N ASN A 134 -32.59 -12.36 -37.69
CA ASN A 134 -32.72 -11.49 -38.86
C ASN A 134 -33.51 -12.16 -40.00
N ALA A 135 -33.33 -13.46 -40.21
CA ALA A 135 -34.12 -14.22 -41.18
C ALA A 135 -35.62 -14.23 -40.79
N LEU A 136 -35.94 -14.44 -39.51
CA LEU A 136 -37.32 -14.39 -39.01
C LEU A 136 -37.94 -13.00 -39.12
N ILE A 137 -37.18 -11.93 -38.85
CA ILE A 137 -37.64 -10.55 -39.05
C ILE A 137 -38.00 -10.33 -40.53
N SER A 138 -37.14 -10.76 -41.46
CA SER A 138 -37.41 -10.59 -42.89
C SER A 138 -38.66 -11.36 -43.37
N GLU A 139 -38.88 -12.57 -42.86
CA GLU A 139 -40.09 -13.36 -43.17
C GLU A 139 -41.35 -12.67 -42.61
N SER A 140 -41.25 -12.09 -41.42
CA SER A 140 -42.35 -11.33 -40.81
C SER A 140 -42.66 -10.04 -41.57
N ASP A 141 -41.67 -9.34 -42.12
CA ASP A 141 -41.90 -8.17 -42.97
C ASP A 141 -42.75 -8.53 -44.21
N HIS A 142 -42.49 -9.69 -44.82
CA HIS A 142 -43.32 -10.21 -45.91
C HIS A 142 -44.76 -10.49 -45.44
N LEU A 143 -44.94 -11.11 -44.28
CA LEU A 143 -46.25 -11.39 -43.69
C LEU A 143 -47.01 -10.11 -43.29
N LEU A 144 -46.34 -9.08 -42.80
CA LEU A 144 -46.94 -7.79 -42.46
C LEU A 144 -47.41 -7.04 -43.71
N ASN A 145 -46.60 -7.00 -44.76
CA ASN A 145 -47.00 -6.43 -46.04
C ASN A 145 -48.18 -7.20 -46.65
N PHE A 146 -48.16 -8.53 -46.57
CA PHE A 146 -49.27 -9.36 -47.02
C PHE A 146 -50.54 -9.09 -46.20
N LYS A 147 -50.44 -9.01 -44.86
CA LYS A 147 -51.56 -8.62 -43.97
C LYS A 147 -52.15 -7.27 -44.37
N GLN A 148 -51.32 -6.27 -44.66
CA GLN A 148 -51.78 -4.95 -45.08
C GLN A 148 -52.56 -5.03 -46.40
N SER A 149 -52.06 -5.78 -47.39
CA SER A 149 -52.75 -5.97 -48.67
C SER A 149 -54.12 -6.65 -48.51
N ILE A 150 -54.19 -7.70 -47.68
CA ILE A 150 -55.45 -8.41 -47.39
C ILE A 150 -56.43 -7.53 -46.62
N SER A 151 -55.94 -6.69 -45.70
CA SER A 151 -56.76 -5.74 -44.93
C SER A 151 -57.38 -4.67 -45.82
N ILE A 152 -56.62 -4.14 -46.79
CA ILE A 152 -57.13 -3.19 -47.79
C ILE A 152 -58.21 -3.85 -48.65
N ASN A 153 -57.96 -5.06 -49.16
CA ASN A 153 -58.93 -5.81 -49.95
C ASN A 153 -60.20 -6.13 -49.15
N LEU A 154 -60.06 -6.46 -47.86
CA LEU A 154 -61.18 -6.70 -46.97
C LEU A 154 -62.02 -5.44 -46.77
N SER A 155 -61.39 -4.27 -46.54
CA SER A 155 -62.11 -3.00 -46.41
C SER A 155 -62.89 -2.69 -47.69
N ALA A 156 -62.24 -2.79 -48.85
CA ALA A 156 -62.88 -2.55 -50.14
C ALA A 156 -64.05 -3.51 -50.41
N ALA A 157 -63.89 -4.80 -50.08
CA ALA A 157 -64.97 -5.78 -50.23
C ALA A 157 -66.15 -5.51 -49.29
N VAL A 158 -65.88 -5.10 -48.04
CA VAL A 158 -66.93 -4.73 -47.07
C VAL A 158 -67.68 -3.46 -47.50
N GLU A 159 -66.96 -2.47 -48.05
CA GLU A 159 -67.57 -1.26 -48.62
C GLU A 159 -68.46 -1.60 -49.83
N SER A 160 -67.96 -2.39 -50.78
CA SER A 160 -68.73 -2.87 -51.95
C SER A 160 -69.99 -3.63 -51.53
N LEU A 161 -69.87 -4.52 -50.53
CA LEU A 161 -71.01 -5.25 -49.98
C LEU A 161 -72.06 -4.30 -49.41
N ALA A 162 -71.65 -3.28 -48.65
CA ALA A 162 -72.56 -2.30 -48.07
C ALA A 162 -73.25 -1.44 -49.16
N GLU A 163 -72.52 -1.04 -50.21
CA GLU A 163 -73.07 -0.33 -51.37
C GLU A 163 -74.11 -1.19 -52.12
N ASN A 164 -73.79 -2.46 -52.37
CA ASN A 164 -74.66 -3.41 -53.04
C ASN A 164 -75.92 -3.72 -52.22
N GLN A 165 -75.79 -3.89 -50.89
CA GLN A 165 -76.94 -4.02 -49.98
C GLN A 165 -77.83 -2.76 -50.03
N GLY A 166 -77.23 -1.56 -49.97
CA GLY A 166 -77.98 -0.32 -50.10
C GLY A 166 -78.62 -0.12 -51.48
N LEU A 167 -78.04 -0.65 -52.56
CA LEU A 167 -78.66 -0.69 -53.87
C LEU A 167 -79.84 -1.68 -53.91
N MET A 168 -79.68 -2.85 -53.28
CA MET A 168 -80.73 -3.86 -53.18
C MET A 168 -81.96 -3.31 -52.46
N ASP A 169 -81.77 -2.65 -51.32
CA ASP A 169 -82.86 -2.02 -50.56
C ASP A 169 -83.61 -0.98 -51.40
N ARG A 170 -82.89 -0.16 -52.17
CA ARG A 170 -83.47 0.83 -53.09
C ARG A 170 -84.28 0.18 -54.22
N LEU A 171 -83.77 -0.89 -54.81
CA LEU A 171 -84.48 -1.63 -55.86
C LEU A 171 -85.73 -2.34 -55.31
N VAL A 172 -85.65 -2.92 -54.11
CA VAL A 172 -86.83 -3.51 -53.44
C VAL A 172 -87.89 -2.44 -53.18
N ALA A 173 -87.49 -1.26 -52.69
CA ALA A 173 -88.42 -0.14 -52.49
C ALA A 173 -89.06 0.33 -53.82
N LEU A 174 -88.27 0.39 -54.90
CA LEU A 174 -88.77 0.71 -56.24
C LEU A 174 -89.75 -0.36 -56.75
N GLN A 175 -89.49 -1.64 -56.50
CA GLN A 175 -90.43 -2.73 -56.78
C GLN A 175 -91.77 -2.50 -56.09
N GLY A 176 -91.74 -2.12 -54.81
CA GLY A 176 -92.93 -1.83 -54.02
C GLY A 176 -93.76 -0.68 -54.63
N LYS A 177 -93.10 0.38 -55.10
CA LYS A 177 -93.76 1.49 -55.80
C LYS A 177 -94.43 1.04 -57.08
N TYR A 178 -93.72 0.31 -57.95
CA TYR A 178 -94.32 -0.21 -59.18
C TYR A 178 -95.49 -1.16 -58.94
N ARG A 179 -95.44 -1.99 -57.88
CA ARG A 179 -96.59 -2.82 -57.48
C ARG A 179 -97.79 -1.98 -57.05
N SER A 180 -97.56 -0.97 -56.22
CA SER A 180 -98.62 -0.05 -55.82
C SER A 180 -99.20 0.74 -57.00
N ASP A 181 -98.35 1.15 -57.95
CA ASP A 181 -98.81 1.79 -59.18
C ASP A 181 -99.60 0.83 -60.07
N ALA A 182 -99.20 -0.44 -60.17
CA ALA A 182 -99.97 -1.46 -60.88
C ALA A 182 -101.36 -1.68 -60.25
N GLU A 183 -101.44 -1.76 -58.92
CA GLU A 183 -102.71 -1.84 -58.19
C GLU A 183 -103.58 -0.60 -58.41
N ARG A 184 -102.97 0.59 -58.43
CA ARG A 184 -103.67 1.85 -58.73
C ARG A 184 -104.22 1.85 -60.16
N LEU A 185 -103.44 1.41 -61.15
CA LEU A 185 -103.90 1.30 -62.54
C LEU A 185 -105.01 0.27 -62.69
N LEU A 186 -104.94 -0.86 -61.98
CA LEU A 186 -106.02 -1.84 -61.91
C LEU A 186 -107.31 -1.19 -61.38
N GLY A 187 -107.23 -0.46 -60.26
CA GLY A 187 -108.37 0.25 -59.69
C GLY A 187 -108.95 1.32 -60.63
N ILE A 188 -108.10 2.04 -61.37
CA ILE A 188 -108.55 3.00 -62.39
C ILE A 188 -109.23 2.29 -63.56
N SER A 189 -108.69 1.15 -64.00
CA SER A 189 -109.27 0.33 -65.07
C SER A 189 -110.66 -0.18 -64.68
N GLU A 190 -110.78 -0.79 -63.48
CA GLU A 190 -112.06 -1.28 -62.95
C GLU A 190 -113.08 -0.16 -62.76
N ALA A 191 -112.66 0.99 -62.21
CA ALA A 191 -113.54 2.14 -62.04
C ALA A 191 -114.00 2.72 -63.39
N SER A 192 -113.10 2.82 -64.37
CA SER A 192 -113.42 3.32 -65.72
C SER A 192 -114.38 2.38 -66.45
N GLY A 193 -114.14 1.06 -66.35
CA GLY A 193 -115.04 0.06 -66.88
C GLY A 193 -116.42 0.11 -66.23
N LEU A 194 -116.51 0.27 -64.90
CA LEU A 194 -117.79 0.46 -64.22
C LEU A 194 -118.51 1.73 -64.67
N LEU A 195 -117.80 2.85 -64.81
CA LEU A 195 -118.37 4.11 -65.28
C LEU A 195 -118.92 4.02 -66.70
N GLU A 196 -118.32 3.21 -67.57
CA GLU A 196 -118.81 2.98 -68.94
C GLU A 196 -120.17 2.26 -68.97
N LEU A 197 -120.51 1.45 -67.95
CA LEU A 197 -121.82 0.79 -67.84
C LEU A 197 -122.96 1.72 -67.35
N TYR A 198 -122.67 2.92 -66.83
CA TYR A 198 -123.69 3.83 -66.29
C TYR A 198 -123.90 5.02 -67.24
N GLU A 199 -125.09 5.11 -67.85
CA GLU A 199 -125.48 6.26 -68.70
C GLU A 199 -125.89 7.52 -67.90
N GLU A 200 -126.27 7.37 -66.63
CA GLU A 200 -126.58 8.50 -65.73
C GLU A 200 -125.93 8.30 -64.36
N VAL A 201 -124.99 9.16 -64.01
CA VAL A 201 -124.36 9.19 -62.68
C VAL A 201 -124.92 10.34 -61.85
N LEU A 202 -125.50 10.03 -60.69
CA LEU A 202 -125.90 11.02 -59.68
C LEU A 202 -124.72 11.30 -58.76
N CYS A 203 -124.43 12.57 -58.47
CA CYS A 203 -123.38 12.92 -57.51
C CYS A 203 -123.73 12.33 -56.13
N PRO A 204 -122.87 11.48 -55.53
CA PRO A 204 -123.15 10.85 -54.24
C PRO A 204 -123.20 11.85 -53.08
N THR A 205 -122.72 13.08 -53.28
CA THR A 205 -122.67 14.13 -52.25
C THR A 205 -123.86 15.08 -52.31
N CYS A 206 -124.34 15.44 -53.50
CA CYS A 206 -125.42 16.42 -53.67
C CYS A 206 -126.62 15.94 -54.49
N GLY A 207 -126.61 14.69 -54.97
CA GLY A 207 -127.71 14.06 -55.70
C GLY A 207 -128.01 14.68 -57.08
N SER A 208 -127.18 15.60 -57.55
CA SER A 208 -127.36 16.26 -58.85
C SER A 208 -126.92 15.34 -59.99
N LYS A 209 -127.68 15.32 -61.09
CA LYS A 209 -127.31 14.58 -62.31
C LYS A 209 -126.02 15.17 -62.89
N VAL A 210 -125.01 14.34 -63.06
CA VAL A 210 -123.79 14.72 -63.78
C VAL A 210 -124.08 14.58 -65.27
N LEU A 211 -124.18 15.70 -65.97
CA LEU A 211 -124.39 15.75 -67.43
C LEU A 211 -123.08 15.37 -68.14
N HIS A 212 -123.11 14.34 -69.00
CA HIS A 212 -121.94 13.80 -69.70
C HIS A 212 -121.27 14.79 -70.69
N ASP A 213 -121.94 15.88 -71.07
CA ASP A 213 -121.48 16.86 -72.08
C ASP A 213 -120.28 17.75 -71.64
N HIS A 214 -119.78 17.61 -70.42
CA HIS A 214 -118.64 18.39 -69.90
C HIS A 214 -117.41 17.56 -69.51
N LEU A 215 -117.36 16.29 -69.90
CA LEU A 215 -116.17 15.45 -69.74
C LEU A 215 -115.25 15.64 -70.97
N GLU A 216 -114.14 16.35 -70.80
CA GLU A 216 -113.16 16.60 -71.88
C GLU A 216 -112.47 15.31 -72.39
N ASN A 217 -112.50 14.23 -71.61
CA ASN A 217 -111.96 12.91 -71.99
C ASN A 217 -113.04 11.84 -71.78
N SER A 218 -113.28 11.00 -72.80
CA SER A 218 -114.22 9.88 -72.70
C SER A 218 -113.59 8.71 -71.94
N PRO A 219 -114.35 7.91 -71.16
CA PRO A 219 -113.86 6.65 -70.57
C PRO A 219 -113.18 5.73 -71.59
N THR A 220 -113.62 5.79 -72.85
CA THR A 220 -113.06 5.05 -74.00
C THR A 220 -111.61 5.42 -74.33
N ASP A 221 -111.14 6.61 -73.94
CA ASP A 221 -109.75 7.07 -74.19
C ASP A 221 -108.80 6.71 -73.04
N ILE A 222 -109.34 6.44 -71.85
CA ILE A 222 -108.57 6.17 -70.63
C ILE A 222 -108.10 4.71 -70.60
N LEU A 223 -108.96 3.75 -70.99
CA LEU A 223 -108.65 2.32 -70.94
C LEU A 223 -107.40 1.94 -71.77
N PRO A 224 -107.24 2.36 -73.04
CA PRO A 224 -106.03 2.05 -73.82
C PRO A 224 -104.74 2.64 -73.21
N ALA A 225 -104.84 3.82 -72.58
CA ALA A 225 -103.71 4.45 -71.90
C ALA A 225 -103.32 3.68 -70.63
N VAL A 226 -104.30 3.23 -69.85
CA VAL A 226 -104.08 2.39 -68.66
C VAL A 226 -103.50 1.03 -69.03
N GLU A 227 -103.99 0.39 -70.09
CA GLU A 227 -103.44 -0.87 -70.60
C GLU A 227 -101.97 -0.69 -71.02
N ALA A 228 -101.66 0.33 -71.82
CA ALA A 228 -100.30 0.61 -72.26
C ALA A 228 -99.35 0.90 -71.08
N GLU A 229 -99.81 1.66 -70.08
CA GLU A 229 -99.01 1.96 -68.89
C GLU A 229 -98.84 0.74 -67.98
N SER A 230 -99.89 -0.08 -67.82
CA SER A 230 -99.81 -1.33 -67.05
C SER A 230 -98.80 -2.30 -67.66
N ALA A 231 -98.77 -2.42 -68.99
CA ALA A 231 -97.81 -3.26 -69.71
C ALA A 231 -96.36 -2.80 -69.46
N LYS A 232 -96.11 -1.48 -69.44
CA LYS A 232 -94.79 -0.93 -69.08
C LYS A 232 -94.41 -1.23 -67.64
N ILE A 233 -95.34 -1.07 -66.69
CA ILE A 233 -95.08 -1.36 -65.27
C ILE A 233 -94.76 -2.84 -65.06
N TYR A 234 -95.53 -3.75 -65.68
CA TYR A 234 -95.23 -5.19 -65.60
C TYR A 234 -93.90 -5.56 -66.26
N PHE A 235 -93.55 -4.90 -67.37
CA PHE A 235 -92.24 -5.05 -67.98
C PHE A 235 -91.11 -4.62 -67.02
N HIS A 236 -91.21 -3.42 -66.42
CA HIS A 236 -90.24 -2.93 -65.44
C HIS A 236 -90.17 -3.79 -64.17
N LEU A 237 -91.30 -4.34 -63.71
CA LEU A 237 -91.31 -5.28 -62.58
C LEU A 237 -90.54 -6.56 -62.88
N ASN A 238 -90.66 -7.10 -64.10
CA ASN A 238 -89.91 -8.26 -64.54
C ASN A 238 -88.41 -7.94 -64.66
N GLU A 239 -88.03 -6.84 -65.30
CA GLU A 239 -86.63 -6.40 -65.38
C GLU A 239 -86.01 -6.23 -63.99
N LEU A 240 -86.76 -5.61 -63.08
CA LEU A 240 -86.29 -5.37 -61.72
C LEU A 240 -86.19 -6.65 -60.89
N SER A 241 -87.04 -7.66 -61.16
CA SER A 241 -86.91 -8.97 -60.51
C SER A 241 -85.63 -9.71 -60.90
N VAL A 242 -85.22 -9.62 -62.18
CA VAL A 242 -83.96 -10.18 -62.66
C VAL A 242 -82.78 -9.45 -62.04
N ALA A 243 -82.80 -8.11 -62.06
CA ALA A 243 -81.75 -7.29 -61.44
C ALA A 243 -81.57 -7.56 -59.94
N LEU A 244 -82.67 -7.77 -59.19
CA LEU A 244 -82.63 -8.14 -57.77
C LEU A 244 -82.01 -9.52 -57.54
N ALA A 245 -82.32 -10.50 -58.39
CA ALA A 245 -81.74 -11.84 -58.31
C ALA A 245 -80.23 -11.83 -58.59
N ASP A 246 -79.81 -11.12 -59.64
CA ASP A 246 -78.40 -10.96 -59.99
C ASP A 246 -77.62 -10.25 -58.89
N LEU A 247 -78.17 -9.15 -58.34
CA LEU A 247 -77.56 -8.42 -57.23
C LEU A 247 -77.46 -9.29 -55.96
N GLY A 248 -78.49 -10.10 -55.66
CA GLY A 248 -78.47 -11.03 -54.54
C GLY A 248 -77.39 -12.12 -54.67
N ASN A 249 -77.13 -12.60 -55.89
CA ASN A 249 -76.03 -13.53 -56.17
C ASN A 249 -74.66 -12.85 -55.96
N THR A 250 -74.51 -11.60 -56.41
CA THR A 250 -73.29 -10.81 -56.20
C THR A 250 -73.01 -10.60 -54.70
N ILE A 251 -74.01 -10.17 -53.93
CA ILE A 251 -73.91 -9.99 -52.48
C ILE A 251 -73.48 -11.29 -51.78
N SER A 252 -74.06 -12.43 -52.20
CA SER A 252 -73.72 -13.74 -51.63
C SER A 252 -72.26 -14.13 -51.92
N ALA A 253 -71.80 -13.88 -53.15
CA ALA A 253 -70.41 -14.14 -53.54
C ALA A 253 -69.42 -13.24 -52.79
N GLU A 254 -69.73 -11.95 -52.64
CA GLU A 254 -68.93 -11.00 -51.85
C GLU A 254 -68.84 -11.42 -50.38
N GLN A 255 -69.94 -11.88 -49.79
CA GLN A 255 -69.97 -12.35 -48.41
C GLN A 255 -69.05 -13.58 -48.19
N ILE A 256 -69.03 -14.51 -49.14
CA ILE A 256 -68.11 -15.66 -49.14
C ILE A 256 -66.65 -15.18 -49.24
N SER A 257 -66.37 -14.23 -50.15
CA SER A 257 -65.04 -13.65 -50.32
C SER A 257 -64.55 -12.96 -49.04
N ILE A 258 -65.38 -12.15 -48.39
CA ILE A 258 -65.08 -11.49 -47.11
C ILE A 258 -64.71 -12.51 -46.02
N ASN A 259 -65.47 -13.59 -45.90
CA ASN A 259 -65.18 -14.62 -44.90
C ASN A 259 -63.82 -15.29 -45.19
N SER A 260 -63.53 -15.60 -46.45
CA SER A 260 -62.22 -16.17 -46.83
C SER A 260 -61.04 -15.23 -46.52
N LEU A 261 -61.22 -13.91 -46.73
CA LEU A 261 -60.19 -12.92 -46.39
C LEU A 261 -59.98 -12.82 -44.87
N LYS A 262 -61.05 -12.92 -44.07
CA LYS A 262 -60.95 -12.96 -42.60
C LYS A 262 -60.20 -14.19 -42.11
N ASP A 263 -60.45 -15.36 -42.69
CA ASP A 263 -59.74 -16.59 -42.34
C ASP A 263 -58.25 -16.51 -42.68
N ILE A 264 -57.91 -15.94 -43.84
CA ILE A 264 -56.51 -15.68 -44.22
C ILE A 264 -55.85 -14.75 -43.20
N LEU A 265 -56.53 -13.67 -42.81
CA LEU A 265 -56.01 -12.69 -41.85
C LEU A 265 -55.77 -13.33 -40.47
N PHE A 266 -56.69 -14.16 -39.99
CA PHE A 266 -56.54 -14.90 -38.72
C PHE A 266 -55.31 -15.83 -38.74
N ASN A 267 -55.10 -16.57 -39.83
CA ASN A 267 -53.95 -17.45 -39.97
C ASN A 267 -52.62 -16.69 -39.99
N ILE A 268 -52.57 -15.50 -40.60
CA ILE A 268 -51.38 -14.64 -40.59
C ILE A 268 -51.09 -14.14 -39.18
N GLU A 269 -52.12 -13.70 -38.44
CA GLU A 269 -51.96 -13.23 -37.06
C GLU A 269 -51.44 -14.32 -36.11
N GLN A 270 -51.92 -15.56 -36.27
CA GLN A 270 -51.44 -16.69 -35.49
C GLN A 270 -49.95 -16.97 -35.75
N LYS A 271 -49.52 -16.96 -37.02
CA LYS A 271 -48.11 -17.17 -37.40
C LYS A 271 -47.19 -16.08 -36.84
N LEU A 272 -47.62 -14.82 -36.87
CA LEU A 272 -46.84 -13.70 -36.32
C LEU A 272 -46.68 -13.80 -34.80
N SER A 273 -47.66 -14.34 -34.08
CA SER A 273 -47.64 -14.43 -32.61
C SER A 273 -46.69 -15.49 -32.03
N MET A 274 -46.42 -16.58 -32.77
CA MET A 274 -45.67 -17.74 -32.26
C MET A 274 -44.15 -17.69 -32.52
N SER A 275 -43.63 -16.72 -33.28
CA SER A 275 -42.31 -16.86 -33.93
C SER A 275 -41.16 -16.07 -33.29
N PHE A 276 -41.39 -15.22 -32.28
CA PHE A 276 -40.41 -14.18 -31.91
C PHE A 276 -39.82 -14.28 -30.51
N THR A 277 -40.57 -14.75 -29.52
CA THR A 277 -40.15 -14.69 -28.11
C THR A 277 -38.92 -15.54 -27.83
N ASP A 278 -38.90 -16.78 -28.30
CA ASP A 278 -37.88 -17.76 -27.90
C ASP A 278 -36.50 -17.43 -28.48
N VAL A 279 -36.45 -16.96 -29.73
CA VAL A 279 -35.20 -16.58 -30.40
C VAL A 279 -34.67 -15.27 -29.82
N LEU A 280 -35.55 -14.31 -29.54
CA LEU A 280 -35.17 -13.03 -28.92
C LEU A 280 -34.59 -13.24 -27.51
N ASP A 281 -35.23 -14.08 -26.70
CA ASP A 281 -34.77 -14.42 -25.35
C ASP A 281 -33.43 -15.17 -25.40
N SER A 282 -33.26 -16.09 -26.36
CA SER A 282 -31.99 -16.77 -26.58
C SER A 282 -30.86 -15.80 -26.96
N VAL A 283 -31.10 -14.85 -27.88
CA VAL A 283 -30.09 -13.87 -28.30
C VAL A 283 -29.69 -12.97 -27.13
N ASN A 284 -30.68 -12.47 -26.37
CA ASN A 284 -30.42 -11.64 -25.19
C ASN A 284 -29.63 -12.41 -24.13
N GLY A 285 -30.00 -13.67 -23.85
CA GLY A 285 -29.30 -14.51 -22.87
C GLY A 285 -27.84 -14.78 -23.24
N ILE A 286 -27.56 -15.08 -24.52
CA ILE A 286 -26.17 -15.29 -25.00
C ILE A 286 -25.39 -13.97 -24.92
N ARG A 287 -25.98 -12.85 -25.34
CA ARG A 287 -25.35 -11.52 -25.25
C ARG A 287 -24.99 -11.16 -23.81
N ASP A 288 -25.88 -11.43 -22.87
CA ASP A 288 -25.62 -11.17 -21.44
C ASP A 288 -24.47 -12.04 -20.90
N ASN A 289 -24.41 -13.31 -21.31
CA ASN A 289 -23.28 -14.21 -20.99
C ASN A 289 -21.96 -13.69 -21.58
N CYS A 290 -21.93 -13.27 -22.86
CA CYS A 290 -20.74 -12.68 -23.47
C CYS A 290 -20.27 -11.43 -22.70
N ASN A 291 -21.20 -10.57 -22.30
CA ASN A 291 -20.89 -9.39 -21.49
C ASN A 291 -20.35 -9.75 -20.11
N GLU A 292 -20.86 -10.81 -19.48
CA GLU A 292 -20.34 -11.31 -18.21
C GLU A 292 -18.92 -11.86 -18.33
N LEU A 293 -18.65 -12.66 -19.37
CA LEU A 293 -17.31 -13.20 -19.66
C LEU A 293 -16.32 -12.05 -19.90
N LYS A 294 -16.67 -11.06 -20.73
CA LYS A 294 -15.85 -9.86 -20.96
C LYS A 294 -15.51 -9.12 -19.67
N ARG A 295 -16.47 -8.96 -18.75
CA ARG A 295 -16.24 -8.34 -17.43
C ARG A 295 -15.28 -9.17 -16.57
N LYS A 296 -15.41 -10.50 -16.55
CA LYS A 296 -14.52 -11.40 -15.81
C LYS A 296 -13.09 -11.34 -16.35
N ILE A 297 -12.92 -11.43 -17.66
CA ILE A 297 -11.61 -11.32 -18.34
C ILE A 297 -10.94 -9.99 -18.00
N LEU A 298 -11.67 -8.86 -18.10
CA LEU A 298 -11.14 -7.55 -17.75
C LEU A 298 -10.66 -7.47 -16.30
N ALA A 299 -11.45 -8.02 -15.37
CA ALA A 299 -11.10 -8.05 -13.95
C ALA A 299 -9.85 -8.89 -13.67
N LEU A 300 -9.69 -10.04 -14.34
CA LEU A 300 -8.50 -10.87 -14.24
C LEU A 300 -7.26 -10.21 -14.85
N ARG A 301 -7.39 -9.56 -16.02
CA ARG A 301 -6.29 -8.78 -16.62
C ARG A 301 -5.81 -7.66 -15.70
N HIS A 302 -6.73 -6.96 -15.04
CA HIS A 302 -6.37 -5.95 -14.04
C HIS A 302 -5.61 -6.58 -12.85
N LYS A 303 -6.03 -7.75 -12.38
CA LYS A 303 -5.30 -8.49 -11.34
C LYS A 303 -3.88 -8.87 -11.78
N ALA A 304 -3.73 -9.37 -13.00
CA ALA A 304 -2.41 -9.74 -13.56
C ALA A 304 -1.48 -8.52 -13.69
N SER A 305 -1.99 -7.38 -14.18
CA SER A 305 -1.23 -6.13 -14.24
C SER A 305 -0.79 -5.64 -12.85
N SER A 306 -1.69 -5.69 -11.87
CA SER A 306 -1.37 -5.30 -10.50
C SER A 306 -0.35 -6.23 -9.84
N PHE A 307 -0.33 -7.52 -10.21
CA PHE A 307 0.72 -8.45 -9.80
C PHE A 307 2.08 -8.03 -10.38
N ASP A 308 2.15 -7.68 -11.67
CA ASP A 308 3.39 -7.25 -12.33
C ASP A 308 3.97 -5.99 -11.70
N GLU A 309 3.12 -5.01 -11.35
CA GLU A 309 3.55 -3.79 -10.66
C GLU A 309 4.20 -4.09 -9.30
N LEU A 310 3.56 -4.95 -8.49
CA LEU A 310 4.08 -5.35 -7.18
C LEU A 310 5.35 -6.20 -7.29
N ALA A 311 5.41 -7.11 -8.26
CA ALA A 311 6.60 -7.93 -8.51
C ALA A 311 7.80 -7.06 -8.94
N HIS A 312 7.57 -6.08 -9.82
CA HIS A 312 8.60 -5.13 -10.22
C HIS A 312 9.05 -4.23 -9.07
N GLU A 313 8.13 -3.74 -8.22
CA GLU A 313 8.50 -2.98 -7.02
C GLU A 313 9.37 -3.81 -6.07
N LEU A 314 9.02 -5.08 -5.88
CA LEU A 314 9.80 -6.01 -5.07
C LEU A 314 11.22 -6.19 -5.62
N ASP A 315 11.38 -6.38 -6.93
CA ASP A 315 12.70 -6.51 -7.55
C ASP A 315 13.54 -5.24 -7.40
N LEU A 316 12.95 -4.06 -7.59
CA LEU A 316 13.61 -2.78 -7.34
C LEU A 316 14.07 -2.61 -5.89
N LEU A 317 13.25 -3.05 -4.93
CA LEU A 317 13.59 -2.99 -3.51
C LEU A 317 14.70 -3.98 -3.15
N LYS A 318 14.67 -5.19 -3.72
CA LYS A 318 15.74 -6.20 -3.54
C LYS A 318 17.07 -5.71 -4.11
N GLY A 319 17.06 -5.11 -5.31
CA GLY A 319 18.26 -4.53 -5.90
C GLY A 319 18.90 -3.42 -5.06
N LYS A 320 18.11 -2.68 -4.26
CA LYS A 320 18.63 -1.66 -3.33
C LYS A 320 19.21 -2.23 -2.03
N LEU A 321 18.95 -3.51 -1.72
CA LEU A 321 19.34 -4.12 -0.44
C LEU A 321 20.72 -4.80 -0.48
N ASP A 322 21.23 -5.15 -1.66
CA ASP A 322 22.38 -6.07 -1.85
C ASP A 322 23.78 -5.55 -1.45
N GLU A 323 23.86 -4.40 -0.78
CA GLU A 323 25.12 -3.94 -0.21
C GLU A 323 25.38 -4.61 1.15
N LYS A 324 26.49 -5.36 1.21
CA LYS A 324 26.98 -6.09 2.40
C LYS A 324 26.87 -5.29 3.70
N GLN A 325 26.63 -6.05 4.76
CA GLN A 325 26.58 -5.59 6.14
C GLN A 325 28.00 -5.29 6.63
N ASP A 326 28.33 -4.01 6.84
CA ASP A 326 29.56 -3.64 7.53
C ASP A 326 29.27 -3.58 9.03
N ASP A 327 29.62 -4.67 9.72
CA ASP A 327 29.75 -4.64 11.18
C ASP A 327 30.91 -3.70 11.55
N TYR A 328 30.65 -2.71 12.40
CA TYR A 328 31.71 -1.80 12.84
C TYR A 328 32.63 -2.48 13.85
N ALA A 329 33.87 -2.73 13.45
CA ALA A 329 34.97 -3.07 14.34
C ALA A 329 35.79 -1.81 14.67
N ILE A 330 36.25 -1.68 15.92
CA ILE A 330 37.24 -0.65 16.27
C ILE A 330 38.47 -0.91 15.38
N PRO A 331 38.94 0.07 14.59
CA PRO A 331 40.11 -0.09 13.74
C PRO A 331 41.32 -0.54 14.55
N ASP A 332 42.19 -1.34 13.94
CA ASP A 332 43.42 -1.79 14.58
C ASP A 332 44.41 -0.62 14.80
N PHE A 333 45.11 -0.64 15.93
CA PHE A 333 46.09 0.37 16.36
C PHE A 333 47.27 -0.29 17.10
N GLU A 334 47.65 -1.50 16.65
CA GLU A 334 48.71 -2.30 17.24
C GLU A 334 50.08 -1.58 17.23
N SER A 335 50.34 -0.75 16.23
CA SER A 335 51.60 0.01 16.11
C SER A 335 51.75 1.01 17.25
N GLU A 336 50.69 1.77 17.55
CA GLU A 336 50.66 2.74 18.64
C GLU A 336 50.69 2.05 20.02
N LEU A 337 50.08 0.87 20.14
CA LEU A 337 50.17 0.06 21.36
C LEU A 337 51.60 -0.41 21.61
N LYS A 338 52.35 -0.81 20.57
CA LYS A 338 53.77 -1.17 20.69
C LYS A 338 54.62 0.02 21.15
N GLN A 339 54.33 1.23 20.65
CA GLN A 339 55.01 2.45 21.10
C GLN A 339 54.72 2.77 22.56
N LEU A 340 53.45 2.63 23.00
CA LEU A 340 53.08 2.76 24.41
C LEU A 340 53.78 1.73 25.28
N SER A 341 53.76 0.46 24.88
CA SER A 341 54.42 -0.62 25.62
C SER A 341 55.93 -0.39 25.76
N ALA A 342 56.60 0.08 24.70
CA ALA A 342 58.01 0.46 24.76
C ALA A 342 58.26 1.65 25.71
N ALA A 343 57.36 2.65 25.73
CA ALA A 343 57.46 3.77 26.66
C ALA A 343 57.37 3.32 28.11
N VAL A 344 56.40 2.44 28.41
CA VAL A 344 56.23 1.85 29.73
C VAL A 344 57.42 0.98 30.12
N GLU A 345 57.94 0.17 29.19
CA GLU A 345 59.14 -0.64 29.42
C GLU A 345 60.35 0.24 29.80
N ASN A 346 60.55 1.34 29.08
CA ASN A 346 61.63 2.28 29.37
C ASN A 346 61.48 2.93 30.76
N VAL A 347 60.26 3.25 31.19
CA VAL A 347 59.99 3.75 32.56
C VAL A 347 60.33 2.67 33.59
N LEU A 348 59.83 1.44 33.40
CA LEU A 348 60.09 0.32 34.31
C LEU A 348 61.58 -0.04 34.40
N ALA A 349 62.31 0.06 33.29
CA ALA A 349 63.75 -0.17 33.24
C ALA A 349 64.52 0.87 34.08
N ARG A 350 64.13 2.15 34.01
CA ARG A 350 64.76 3.23 34.80
C ARG A 350 64.43 3.13 36.29
N TRP A 351 63.36 2.42 36.66
CA TRP A 351 62.99 2.16 38.05
C TRP A 351 63.57 0.85 38.59
N ASP A 352 64.43 0.17 37.82
CA ASP A 352 64.98 -1.14 38.17
C ASP A 352 63.91 -2.18 38.50
N PHE A 353 62.76 -2.13 37.81
CA PHE A 353 61.68 -3.07 38.04
C PHE A 353 62.12 -4.51 37.68
N PRO A 354 61.94 -5.50 38.59
CA PRO A 354 62.34 -6.88 38.37
C PRO A 354 61.70 -7.46 37.12
N ASN A 355 62.53 -8.04 36.23
CA ASN A 355 62.08 -8.63 34.97
C ASN A 355 61.19 -7.66 34.17
N HIS A 356 61.62 -6.41 33.95
CA HIS A 356 60.86 -5.41 33.19
C HIS A 356 60.80 -5.66 31.68
N LYS A 357 61.70 -6.49 31.13
CA LYS A 357 61.81 -6.71 29.67
C LYS A 357 60.66 -7.54 29.13
N SER A 358 60.22 -7.19 27.92
CA SER A 358 59.02 -7.73 27.26
C SER A 358 57.74 -7.24 27.94
N THR A 359 57.55 -5.91 27.93
CA THR A 359 56.29 -5.27 28.31
C THR A 359 55.37 -5.15 27.09
N GLU A 360 54.11 -5.57 27.24
CA GLU A 360 53.08 -5.53 26.20
C GLU A 360 51.75 -5.03 26.77
N PHE A 361 50.87 -4.51 25.91
CA PHE A 361 49.51 -4.15 26.27
C PHE A 361 48.51 -5.18 25.71
N ASP A 362 47.80 -5.89 26.59
CA ASP A 362 46.77 -6.85 26.20
C ASP A 362 45.47 -6.10 25.92
N THR A 363 45.09 -5.92 24.66
CA THR A 363 43.87 -5.19 24.25
C THR A 363 42.58 -5.81 24.78
N LYS A 364 42.54 -7.14 24.98
CA LYS A 364 41.36 -7.83 25.52
C LYS A 364 41.19 -7.57 27.00
N LYS A 365 42.31 -7.55 27.74
CA LYS A 365 42.31 -7.26 29.19
C LYS A 365 42.42 -5.78 29.51
N ARG A 366 42.76 -4.96 28.52
CA ARG A 366 42.98 -3.51 28.62
C ARG A 366 44.10 -3.15 29.60
N ASP A 367 45.06 -4.03 29.85
CA ASP A 367 46.08 -3.84 30.89
C ASP A 367 47.44 -4.37 30.42
N LEU A 368 48.48 -4.04 31.18
CA LEU A 368 49.87 -4.42 30.91
C LEU A 368 50.15 -5.88 31.25
N VAL A 369 51.01 -6.48 30.42
CA VAL A 369 51.69 -7.75 30.66
C VAL A 369 53.18 -7.44 30.72
N ILE A 370 53.82 -7.67 31.87
CA ILE A 370 55.23 -7.36 32.13
C ILE A 370 55.96 -8.70 32.31
N ALA A 371 56.92 -8.99 31.43
CA ALA A 371 57.62 -10.29 31.36
C ALA A 371 56.67 -11.50 31.42
N GLY A 372 55.61 -11.46 30.60
CA GLY A 372 54.60 -12.52 30.52
C GLY A 372 53.64 -12.60 31.72
N LYS A 373 53.83 -11.79 32.77
CA LYS A 373 52.94 -11.74 33.94
C LYS A 373 52.01 -10.53 33.85
N ARG A 374 50.71 -10.75 34.05
CA ARG A 374 49.72 -9.65 34.06
C ARG A 374 49.89 -8.77 35.29
N ARG A 375 49.79 -7.44 35.13
CA ARG A 375 49.89 -6.46 36.23
C ARG A 375 49.03 -6.84 37.46
N PRO A 376 47.76 -7.26 37.34
CA PRO A 376 46.94 -7.61 38.50
C PRO A 376 47.46 -8.80 39.32
N HIS A 377 48.29 -9.68 38.73
CA HIS A 377 48.87 -10.84 39.41
C HIS A 377 50.12 -10.48 40.25
N PHE A 378 50.54 -9.22 40.25
CA PHE A 378 51.61 -8.73 41.12
C PHE A 378 51.06 -8.34 42.51
N GLY A 379 51.95 -8.30 43.51
CA GLY A 379 51.62 -7.80 44.85
C GLY A 379 51.20 -6.33 44.82
N LYS A 380 50.53 -5.83 45.87
CA LYS A 380 49.95 -4.48 45.95
C LYS A 380 50.95 -3.37 45.56
N GLY A 381 52.18 -3.43 46.08
CA GLY A 381 53.26 -2.47 45.75
C GLY A 381 53.69 -2.52 44.28
N TYR A 382 54.03 -3.70 43.77
CA TYR A 382 54.39 -3.89 42.36
C TYR A 382 53.24 -3.51 41.40
N ARG A 383 51.98 -3.69 41.82
CA ARG A 383 50.80 -3.21 41.07
C ARG A 383 50.74 -1.69 40.99
N ALA A 384 50.99 -0.99 42.10
CA ALA A 384 51.04 0.47 42.16
C ALA A 384 52.13 1.03 41.24
N ILE A 385 53.30 0.40 41.25
CA ILE A 385 54.43 0.78 40.40
C ILE A 385 54.10 0.50 38.93
N GLY A 386 53.57 -0.67 38.60
CA GLY A 386 53.13 -0.99 37.24
C GLY A 386 51.98 -0.10 36.73
N PHE A 387 51.11 0.40 37.62
CA PHE A 387 50.09 1.38 37.27
C PHE A 387 50.74 2.75 37.00
N SER A 388 51.64 3.17 37.87
CA SER A 388 52.36 4.44 37.74
C SER A 388 53.19 4.50 36.45
N SER A 389 53.84 3.40 36.08
CA SER A 389 54.59 3.31 34.83
C SER A 389 53.68 3.40 33.60
N PHE A 390 52.48 2.82 33.65
CA PHE A 390 51.47 3.00 32.60
C PHE A 390 51.12 4.47 32.40
N VAL A 391 50.79 5.19 33.48
CA VAL A 391 50.36 6.59 33.44
C VAL A 391 51.48 7.49 32.91
N ILE A 392 52.70 7.30 33.42
CA ILE A 392 53.87 8.07 32.99
C ILE A 392 54.27 7.72 31.55
N GLY A 393 54.26 6.45 31.18
CA GLY A 393 54.52 5.99 29.81
C GLY A 393 53.49 6.53 28.82
N LEU A 394 52.21 6.57 29.22
CA LEU A 394 51.16 7.18 28.41
C LEU A 394 51.37 8.69 28.26
N MET A 395 51.71 9.41 29.34
CA MET A 395 52.11 10.82 29.24
C MET A 395 53.30 11.01 28.28
N GLN A 396 54.30 10.10 28.31
CA GLN A 396 55.45 10.13 27.40
C GLN A 396 55.07 10.02 25.93
N GLN A 397 54.10 9.19 25.61
CA GLN A 397 53.62 9.06 24.23
C GLN A 397 52.71 10.22 23.81
N LEU A 398 51.84 10.69 24.70
CA LEU A 398 50.79 11.65 24.33
C LEU A 398 51.24 13.11 24.35
N ALA A 399 52.21 13.48 25.20
CA ALA A 399 52.65 14.87 25.32
C ALA A 399 53.30 15.42 24.04
N PRO A 400 54.21 14.69 23.34
CA PRO A 400 54.76 15.15 22.06
C PRO A 400 53.71 15.32 20.95
N LEU A 401 52.61 14.57 21.04
CA LEU A 401 51.48 14.63 20.10
C LEU A 401 50.50 15.78 20.43
N GLY A 402 50.75 16.53 21.52
CA GLY A 402 49.85 17.57 22.00
C GLY A 402 48.51 17.02 22.51
N ARG A 403 48.42 15.74 22.89
CA ARG A 403 47.18 15.06 23.33
C ARG A 403 47.16 14.77 24.83
N HIS A 404 48.04 15.41 25.58
CA HIS A 404 48.15 15.31 27.02
C HIS A 404 48.22 16.71 27.65
N PRO A 405 47.61 16.96 28.82
CA PRO A 405 47.66 18.27 29.48
C PRO A 405 49.04 18.64 30.06
N GLY A 406 50.05 17.79 29.90
CA GLY A 406 51.41 18.00 30.41
C GLY A 406 51.62 17.72 31.90
N PHE A 407 50.62 17.20 32.62
CA PHE A 407 50.77 16.81 34.03
C PHE A 407 50.05 15.51 34.40
N VAL A 408 50.55 14.84 35.43
CA VAL A 408 49.91 13.68 36.07
C VAL A 408 49.95 13.80 37.59
N VAL A 409 48.98 13.17 38.26
CA VAL A 409 48.91 13.10 39.73
C VAL A 409 48.86 11.63 40.14
N LEU A 410 49.78 11.24 41.02
CA LEU A 410 49.89 9.89 41.57
C LEU A 410 49.79 9.96 43.10
N ASP A 411 48.75 9.34 43.65
CA ASP A 411 48.56 9.22 45.10
C ASP A 411 48.97 7.82 45.56
N SER A 412 49.98 7.78 46.41
CA SER A 412 50.59 6.61 47.06
C SER A 412 51.20 5.55 46.12
N PRO A 413 51.97 5.92 45.06
CA PRO A 413 52.61 4.96 44.15
C PRO A 413 53.60 3.99 44.82
N LEU A 414 54.21 4.39 45.94
CA LEU A 414 55.28 3.67 46.63
C LEU A 414 54.89 3.22 48.04
N THR A 415 53.88 3.83 48.70
CA THR A 415 53.50 3.51 50.10
C THR A 415 53.25 2.02 50.36
N THR A 416 52.68 1.30 49.38
CA THR A 416 52.37 -0.14 49.53
C THR A 416 53.51 -1.07 49.15
N TYR A 417 54.60 -0.51 48.64
CA TYR A 417 55.84 -1.19 48.39
C TYR A 417 56.67 -1.17 49.68
N LYS A 418 56.74 -2.31 50.36
CA LYS A 418 57.50 -2.48 51.59
C LYS A 418 58.86 -3.11 51.28
N GLN A 419 59.90 -2.61 51.94
CA GLN A 419 61.11 -3.37 52.25
C GLN A 419 60.69 -4.63 53.03
N ALA A 420 61.33 -5.78 52.81
CA ALA A 420 61.02 -6.97 53.58
C ALA A 420 61.24 -6.68 55.07
N ASP A 421 60.47 -7.35 55.95
CA ASP A 421 60.50 -7.04 57.37
C ASP A 421 61.92 -7.21 57.92
N GLN A 422 62.48 -6.13 58.47
CA GLN A 422 63.69 -6.18 59.28
C GLN A 422 63.34 -6.83 60.62
N ASP A 423 63.59 -8.12 60.77
CA ASP A 423 63.82 -8.67 62.11
C ASP A 423 65.15 -8.10 62.62
N ARG A 424 65.09 -7.43 63.78
CA ARG A 424 66.20 -6.72 64.42
C ARG A 424 67.35 -7.71 64.73
N GLY A 425 68.24 -7.93 63.78
CA GLY A 425 69.43 -8.75 63.96
C GLY A 425 70.00 -9.42 62.71
N GLU A 426 69.30 -9.42 61.57
CA GLU A 426 69.80 -10.06 60.34
C GLU A 426 70.38 -9.04 59.34
N GLU A 427 71.45 -9.44 58.63
CA GLU A 427 72.03 -8.67 57.53
C GLU A 427 70.97 -8.36 56.47
N GLN A 428 71.06 -7.18 55.84
CA GLN A 428 70.15 -6.75 54.76
C GLN A 428 69.90 -7.89 53.78
N SER A 429 68.65 -8.36 53.70
CA SER A 429 68.27 -9.37 52.73
C SER A 429 68.40 -8.78 51.32
N GLU A 430 68.66 -9.60 50.30
CA GLU A 430 68.71 -9.13 48.91
C GLU A 430 67.39 -8.47 48.48
N ALA A 431 66.25 -8.85 49.09
CA ALA A 431 64.96 -8.21 48.86
C ALA A 431 64.90 -6.77 49.40
N ASP A 432 65.62 -6.46 50.48
CA ASP A 432 65.67 -5.11 51.09
C ASP A 432 66.52 -4.15 50.28
N LYS A 433 67.63 -4.62 49.71
CA LYS A 433 68.46 -3.83 48.79
C LYS A 433 67.69 -3.49 47.52
N ILE A 434 67.05 -4.49 46.89
CA ILE A 434 66.20 -4.30 45.70
C ILE A 434 65.05 -3.31 45.98
N ALA A 435 64.47 -3.34 47.18
CA ALA A 435 63.39 -2.43 47.54
C ALA A 435 63.85 -0.99 47.81
N GLY A 436 65.02 -0.79 48.43
CA GLY A 436 65.64 0.53 48.56
C GLY A 436 66.03 1.13 47.21
N ASP A 437 66.59 0.29 46.32
CA ASP A 437 67.04 0.70 44.99
C ASP A 437 65.87 1.18 44.12
N MET A 438 64.72 0.50 44.14
CA MET A 438 63.56 0.90 43.33
C MET A 438 62.93 2.22 43.77
N VAL A 439 62.82 2.48 45.08
CA VAL A 439 62.28 3.76 45.59
C VAL A 439 63.20 4.92 45.18
N TYR A 440 64.51 4.72 45.31
CA TYR A 440 65.50 5.69 44.86
C TYR A 440 65.41 5.91 43.34
N SER A 441 65.42 4.84 42.55
CA SER A 441 65.36 4.88 41.08
C SER A 441 64.07 5.53 40.57
N PHE A 442 62.93 5.31 41.24
CA PHE A 442 61.67 6.00 40.93
C PHE A 442 61.80 7.53 41.09
N TYR A 443 62.24 7.99 42.27
CA TYR A 443 62.36 9.43 42.53
C TYR A 443 63.45 10.08 41.68
N SER A 444 64.56 9.38 41.45
CA SER A 444 65.64 9.81 40.56
C SER A 444 65.13 10.02 39.13
N ASP A 445 64.40 9.04 38.59
CA ASP A 445 63.79 9.15 37.26
C ASP A 445 62.86 10.35 37.15
N VAL A 446 61.96 10.53 38.14
CA VAL A 446 61.01 11.64 38.17
C VAL A 446 61.73 13.00 38.19
N ALA A 447 62.81 13.11 38.96
CA ALA A 447 63.60 14.35 39.09
C ALA A 447 64.38 14.69 37.80
N GLU A 448 64.87 13.68 37.08
CA GLU A 448 65.78 13.87 35.96
C GLU A 448 65.08 13.98 34.60
N ASN A 449 64.05 13.16 34.35
CA ASN A 449 63.58 12.85 33.00
C ASN A 449 62.28 13.54 32.54
N TYR A 450 61.64 14.37 33.38
CA TYR A 450 60.33 14.97 33.07
C TYR A 450 60.28 16.49 33.27
N LYS A 451 61.40 17.19 33.02
CA LYS A 451 61.54 18.64 33.27
C LYS A 451 60.62 19.53 32.42
N ASP A 452 60.10 19.02 31.31
CA ASP A 452 59.13 19.69 30.43
C ASP A 452 57.66 19.47 30.86
N ARG A 453 57.45 18.71 31.94
CA ARG A 453 56.13 18.23 32.40
C ARG A 453 56.03 18.33 33.92
N GLN A 454 54.83 18.08 34.44
CA GLN A 454 54.59 18.12 35.88
C GLN A 454 54.10 16.77 36.40
N ILE A 455 54.88 16.14 37.28
CA ILE A 455 54.48 14.94 38.01
C ILE A 455 54.25 15.36 39.46
N ILE A 456 53.03 15.18 39.95
CA ILE A 456 52.65 15.47 41.35
C ILE A 456 52.46 14.15 42.06
N ILE A 457 53.27 13.91 43.09
CA ILE A 457 53.23 12.68 43.89
C ILE A 457 52.81 13.03 45.32
N PHE A 458 51.82 12.31 45.83
CA PHE A 458 51.50 12.25 47.25
C PHE A 458 51.93 10.89 47.74
N ASP A 459 52.87 10.79 48.68
CA ASP A 459 53.31 9.49 49.20
C ASP A 459 53.82 9.64 50.64
N ASN A 460 53.80 8.55 51.40
CA ASN A 460 54.42 8.47 52.72
C ASN A 460 55.90 8.02 52.65
N GLN A 461 56.33 7.41 51.54
CA GLN A 461 57.73 7.09 51.31
C GLN A 461 58.45 8.33 50.82
N GLU A 462 59.45 8.80 51.57
CA GLU A 462 60.19 10.00 51.24
C GLU A 462 61.29 9.73 50.20
N PRO A 463 61.59 10.70 49.31
CA PRO A 463 62.78 10.62 48.46
C PRO A 463 64.05 10.67 49.31
N ASP A 464 65.13 10.07 48.78
CA ASP A 464 66.44 10.19 49.40
C ASP A 464 66.85 11.67 49.55
N VAL A 465 67.56 11.99 50.63
CA VAL A 465 67.95 13.37 50.98
C VAL A 465 68.76 14.02 49.86
N SER A 466 69.51 13.23 49.08
CA SER A 466 70.27 13.71 47.91
C SER A 466 69.39 14.18 46.75
N LEU A 467 68.15 13.68 46.62
CA LEU A 467 67.21 14.03 45.56
C LEU A 467 66.28 15.19 45.93
N ILE A 468 66.15 15.53 47.22
CA ILE A 468 65.29 16.64 47.67
C ILE A 468 65.61 17.97 46.95
N PRO A 469 66.86 18.37 46.71
CA PRO A 469 67.18 19.62 46.02
C PRO A 469 66.77 19.66 44.54
N SER A 470 66.56 18.51 43.89
CA SER A 470 66.20 18.42 42.47
C SER A 470 64.69 18.40 42.22
N VAL A 471 63.88 18.38 43.30
CA VAL A 471 62.41 18.36 43.22
C VAL A 471 61.78 19.43 44.10
N THR A 472 60.53 19.77 43.82
CA THR A 472 59.74 20.60 44.75
C THR A 472 59.19 19.70 45.86
N TYR A 473 59.91 19.63 46.98
CA TYR A 473 59.56 18.78 48.11
C TYR A 473 58.76 19.52 49.19
N TYR A 474 57.65 18.93 49.62
CA TYR A 474 56.87 19.41 50.77
C TYR A 474 56.68 18.29 51.78
N HIS A 475 57.39 18.37 52.91
CA HIS A 475 57.19 17.46 54.03
C HIS A 475 56.03 17.91 54.92
N PHE A 476 55.12 16.97 55.23
CA PHE A 476 53.97 17.18 56.11
C PHE A 476 54.17 16.44 57.43
N SER A 477 54.66 17.14 58.44
CA SER A 477 55.18 16.55 59.68
C SER A 477 54.12 16.20 60.72
N LYS A 478 52.89 16.73 60.59
CA LYS A 478 51.88 16.78 61.66
C LYS A 478 52.40 17.42 62.96
N ASN A 479 53.50 18.16 62.89
CA ASN A 479 54.13 18.87 63.99
C ASN A 479 54.10 20.37 63.71
N ARG A 480 53.41 21.13 64.57
CA ARG A 480 53.26 22.59 64.40
C ARG A 480 54.58 23.36 64.46
N ASN A 481 55.60 22.73 65.03
CA ASN A 481 56.91 23.35 65.26
C ASN A 481 57.96 22.93 64.20
N MET A 482 57.58 22.13 63.18
CA MET A 482 58.52 21.62 62.19
C MET A 482 57.87 21.56 60.79
N GLY A 483 58.38 22.33 59.83
CA GLY A 483 57.89 22.30 58.45
C GLY A 483 56.40 22.65 58.32
N ARG A 484 55.71 22.03 57.34
CA ARG A 484 54.25 22.19 57.19
C ARG A 484 53.54 21.17 58.06
N PHE A 485 52.54 21.60 58.83
CA PHE A 485 51.73 20.70 59.67
C PHE A 485 50.96 19.66 58.83
N GLY A 486 50.36 20.08 57.73
CA GLY A 486 49.61 19.22 56.81
C GLY A 486 49.40 19.92 55.47
N PHE A 487 48.71 19.27 54.54
CA PHE A 487 48.43 19.84 53.22
C PHE A 487 47.64 21.14 53.33
N PHE A 488 46.59 21.14 54.17
CA PHE A 488 45.85 22.33 54.56
C PHE A 488 46.48 23.00 55.81
N PRO A 489 46.54 24.34 55.86
CA PRO A 489 47.02 25.05 57.05
C PRO A 489 46.07 24.83 58.24
N PRO A 490 46.57 24.77 59.49
CA PRO A 490 45.73 24.65 60.67
C PRO A 490 44.91 25.93 60.88
N VAL A 491 43.59 25.81 61.01
CA VAL A 491 42.68 26.92 61.33
C VAL A 491 42.39 26.91 62.84
N ASP A 492 42.66 28.01 63.53
CA ASP A 492 42.31 28.25 64.95
C ASP A 492 42.68 27.12 65.94
N GLY A 493 43.84 26.51 65.75
CA GLY A 493 44.38 25.53 66.69
C GLY A 493 43.61 24.20 66.77
N LYS A 494 42.62 23.96 65.91
CA LYS A 494 41.87 22.70 65.82
C LYS A 494 42.32 21.88 64.60
N ASP A 495 42.58 20.60 64.82
CA ASP A 495 42.87 19.64 63.75
C ASP A 495 41.54 19.13 63.16
N TYR A 496 41.22 19.57 61.94
CA TYR A 496 40.03 19.13 61.20
C TYR A 496 40.30 17.96 60.24
N SER A 497 41.50 17.37 60.24
CA SER A 497 41.81 16.18 59.42
C SER A 497 40.93 14.95 59.77
N GLN A 498 40.25 15.00 60.93
CA GLN A 498 39.30 13.99 61.40
C GLN A 498 37.84 14.47 61.44
N ALA A 499 37.52 15.62 60.86
CA ALA A 499 36.13 16.08 60.79
C ALA A 499 35.32 15.09 59.94
N LYS A 500 34.52 14.24 60.61
CA LYS A 500 33.54 13.36 59.96
C LYS A 500 32.74 14.20 58.97
N ARG A 501 32.77 13.80 57.70
CA ARG A 501 31.80 14.30 56.72
C ARG A 501 30.41 13.98 57.25
N GLU A 502 29.65 14.99 57.64
CA GLU A 502 28.21 14.82 57.76
C GLU A 502 27.68 14.44 56.37
N PRO A 503 26.81 13.41 56.27
CA PRO A 503 26.28 12.98 55.00
C PRO A 503 25.42 14.10 54.42
N ARG A 504 25.70 14.48 53.17
CA ARG A 504 24.77 15.20 52.31
C ARG A 504 23.97 14.21 51.47
#